data_AF-A0A0G1KZU6-F1
#
_entry.id   AF-A0A0G1KZU6-F1
#
_cell.length_a   1.000
_cell.length_b   1.000
_cell.length_c   1.000
_cell.angle_alpha   90.00
_cell.angle_beta   90.00
_cell.angle_gamma   90.00
#
_symmetry.space_group_name_H-M   'P 1'
#
loop_
_entity.id
_entity.type
_entity.pdbx_description
1 polymer ?
#
loop_
_entity_poly.entity_id
_entity_poly.type
_entity_poly.pdbx_seq_one_letter_code
_entity_poly.pdbx_strand_id
1 'polypeptide(L)'
;MSFAQIQTVPEIINLIKVLSTGVLAFALAFALTPLWTHVLYKYKIGIKIKKTDVTGKELTYVSKLHAGKSGTPTMGGLIVWASVLLLVVASHYLFPLLANLFDISFLARLDFFSRPQVWLPLFALVTAGVLGLFDDFMSVKGWGSNKGGGMRFAKRLWWLLIISGIGAWWFYDKLGWDRIHIPALGDYSIGLWYIPLFIFVIVSVAVSSNETDGLD
;
A
#
# COMPACT_ATOMS: atom_id res chain seq x y z
N MET A 1 -28.24 27.46 -13.42
CA MET A 1 -28.24 26.26 -12.55
C MET A 1 -28.07 25.06 -13.45
N SER A 2 -26.91 24.39 -13.40
CA SER A 2 -26.66 23.18 -14.18
C SER A 2 -27.50 22.06 -13.55
N PHE A 3 -28.49 21.56 -14.28
CA PHE A 3 -29.26 20.38 -13.86
C PHE A 3 -28.29 19.21 -13.65
N ALA A 4 -28.51 18.43 -12.58
CA ALA A 4 -27.74 17.24 -12.27
C ALA A 4 -27.59 16.38 -13.53
N GLN A 5 -26.34 16.09 -13.91
CA GLN A 5 -26.04 15.25 -15.08
C GLN A 5 -26.78 13.92 -14.93
N ILE A 6 -27.59 13.57 -15.93
CA ILE A 6 -28.17 12.23 -16.06
C ILE A 6 -26.98 11.28 -16.18
N GLN A 7 -26.70 10.53 -15.11
CA GLN A 7 -25.61 9.54 -15.13
C GLN A 7 -25.87 8.58 -16.28
N THR A 8 -24.89 8.45 -17.16
CA THR A 8 -25.03 7.57 -18.30
C THR A 8 -24.88 6.11 -17.84
N VAL A 9 -25.57 5.18 -18.49
CA VAL A 9 -25.48 3.74 -18.16
C VAL A 9 -24.03 3.23 -18.02
N PRO A 10 -23.05 3.67 -18.84
CA PRO A 10 -21.63 3.32 -18.66
C PRO A 10 -21.01 3.79 -17.34
N GLU A 11 -21.37 4.98 -16.84
CA GLU A 11 -20.83 5.52 -15.59
C GLU A 11 -21.31 4.70 -14.39
N ILE A 12 -22.60 4.36 -14.37
CA ILE A 12 -23.19 3.51 -13.32
C ILE A 12 -22.51 2.13 -13.33
N ILE A 13 -22.28 1.55 -14.51
CA ILE A 13 -21.56 0.27 -14.61
C ILE A 13 -20.14 0.38 -14.05
N ASN A 14 -19.41 1.46 -14.36
CA ASN A 14 -18.06 1.65 -13.83
C ASN A 14 -18.06 1.82 -12.30
N LEU A 15 -19.04 2.55 -11.75
CA LEU A 15 -19.22 2.67 -10.31
C LEU A 15 -19.46 1.30 -9.66
N ILE A 16 -20.38 0.50 -10.22
CA ILE A 16 -20.67 -0.85 -9.72
C ILE A 16 -19.42 -1.73 -9.78
N LYS A 17 -18.61 -1.64 -10.83
CA LYS A 17 -17.33 -2.36 -10.91
C LYS A 17 -16.40 -1.99 -9.76
N VAL A 18 -16.15 -0.70 -9.52
CA VAL A 18 -15.26 -0.23 -8.45
C VAL A 18 -15.77 -0.64 -7.07
N LEU A 19 -17.07 -0.49 -6.82
CA LEU A 19 -17.66 -0.89 -5.54
C LEU A 19 -17.61 -2.41 -5.34
N SER A 20 -17.93 -3.19 -6.38
CA SER A 20 -17.87 -4.65 -6.31
C SER A 20 -16.45 -5.16 -6.08
N THR A 21 -15.43 -4.61 -6.76
CA THR A 21 -14.03 -5.00 -6.53
C THR A 21 -13.55 -4.57 -5.14
N GLY A 22 -14.00 -3.41 -4.64
CA GLY A 22 -13.71 -2.96 -3.27
C GLY A 22 -14.30 -3.90 -2.21
N VAL A 23 -15.57 -4.30 -2.36
CA VAL A 23 -16.22 -5.28 -1.46
C VAL A 23 -15.53 -6.64 -1.53
N LEU A 24 -15.15 -7.09 -2.73
CA LEU A 24 -14.39 -8.34 -2.90
C LEU A 24 -13.02 -8.27 -2.22
N ALA A 25 -12.30 -7.15 -2.34
CA ALA A 25 -11.02 -6.95 -1.66
C ALA A 25 -11.18 -7.00 -0.13
N PHE A 26 -12.21 -6.34 0.40
CA PHE A 26 -12.53 -6.36 1.84
C PHE A 26 -12.87 -7.78 2.32
N ALA A 27 -13.77 -8.48 1.62
CA ALA A 27 -14.17 -9.84 1.97
C ALA A 27 -12.98 -10.81 1.92
N LEU A 28 -12.12 -10.68 0.91
CA LEU A 28 -10.90 -11.48 0.79
C LEU A 28 -9.93 -11.21 1.94
N ALA A 29 -9.68 -9.93 2.26
CA ALA A 29 -8.81 -9.57 3.38
C ALA A 29 -9.35 -10.11 4.71
N PHE A 30 -10.66 -9.99 4.95
CA PHE A 30 -11.30 -10.52 6.14
C PHE A 30 -11.18 -12.05 6.23
N ALA A 31 -11.38 -12.76 5.12
CA ALA A 31 -11.23 -14.21 5.05
C ALA A 31 -9.77 -14.68 5.26
N LEU A 32 -8.79 -13.90 4.82
CA LEU A 32 -7.36 -14.20 4.99
C LEU A 32 -6.83 -13.87 6.39
N THR A 33 -7.46 -12.94 7.09
CA THR A 33 -7.06 -12.49 8.44
C THR A 33 -6.92 -13.64 9.46
N PRO A 34 -7.90 -14.55 9.66
CA PRO A 34 -7.75 -15.64 10.62
C PRO A 34 -6.60 -16.60 10.26
N LEU A 35 -6.36 -16.84 8.97
CA LEU A 35 -5.25 -17.68 8.52
C LEU A 35 -3.90 -17.02 8.82
N TRP A 36 -3.77 -15.73 8.49
CA TRP A 36 -2.52 -15.00 8.70
C TRP A 36 -2.22 -14.78 10.17
N THR A 37 -3.21 -14.40 10.97
CA THR A 37 -3.04 -14.23 12.42
C THR A 37 -2.63 -15.53 13.10
N HIS A 38 -3.18 -16.68 12.69
CA HIS A 38 -2.74 -17.98 13.19
C HIS A 38 -1.25 -18.23 12.92
N VAL A 39 -0.77 -17.92 11.71
CA VAL A 39 0.66 -18.00 11.36
C VAL A 39 1.50 -17.09 12.25
N LEU A 40 1.10 -15.82 12.41
CA LEU A 40 1.85 -14.86 13.24
C LEU A 40 1.95 -15.30 14.71
N TYR A 41 0.85 -15.80 15.30
CA TYR A 41 0.86 -16.33 16.66
C TYR A 41 1.70 -17.60 16.78
N LYS A 42 1.61 -18.53 15.82
CA LYS A 42 2.39 -19.77 15.80
C LYS A 42 3.90 -19.51 15.78
N TYR A 43 4.34 -18.53 14.99
CA TYR A 43 5.75 -18.16 14.87
C TYR A 43 6.18 -17.06 15.85
N LYS A 44 5.29 -16.62 16.76
CA LYS A 44 5.54 -15.55 17.75
C LYS A 44 6.09 -14.27 17.13
N ILE A 45 5.56 -13.91 15.96
CA ILE A 45 5.90 -12.68 15.22
C ILE A 45 5.07 -11.55 15.83
N GLY A 46 5.52 -11.06 16.98
CA GLY A 46 4.82 -10.02 17.74
C GLY A 46 5.71 -8.85 18.10
N ILE A 47 5.07 -7.75 18.49
CA ILE A 47 5.75 -6.52 18.90
C ILE A 47 6.59 -6.80 20.15
N LYS A 48 7.89 -6.47 20.08
CA LYS A 48 8.81 -6.45 21.21
C LYS A 48 8.94 -5.00 21.70
N ILE A 49 8.60 -4.76 22.96
CA ILE A 49 8.68 -3.42 23.53
C ILE A 49 10.15 -3.03 23.69
N LYS A 50 10.52 -1.93 23.03
CA LYS A 50 11.87 -1.36 23.12
C LYS A 50 12.05 -0.73 24.50
N LYS A 51 13.14 -1.10 25.18
CA LYS A 51 13.52 -0.52 26.48
C LYS A 51 14.36 0.76 26.31
N THR A 52 14.99 0.93 25.15
CA THR A 52 15.89 2.04 24.84
C THR A 52 15.47 2.76 23.57
N ASP A 53 15.67 4.07 23.55
CA ASP A 53 15.53 4.94 22.39
C ASP A 53 16.69 4.75 21.37
N VAL A 54 16.60 5.37 20.19
CA VAL A 54 17.66 5.40 19.16
C VAL A 54 19.00 5.92 19.69
N THR A 55 18.96 6.74 20.75
CA THR A 55 20.15 7.26 21.45
C THR A 55 20.71 6.32 22.52
N GLY A 56 20.01 5.22 22.84
CA GLY A 56 20.37 4.28 23.91
C GLY A 56 19.88 4.67 25.31
N LYS A 57 19.14 5.77 25.45
CA LYS A 57 18.50 6.17 26.71
C LYS A 57 17.25 5.32 27.00
N GLU A 58 16.96 5.04 28.26
CA GLU A 58 15.77 4.28 28.62
C GLU A 58 14.46 5.03 28.30
N LEU A 59 13.51 4.31 27.71
CA LEU A 59 12.16 4.81 27.43
C LEU A 59 11.29 4.62 28.68
N THR A 60 11.03 5.68 29.44
CA THR A 60 10.30 5.62 30.73
C THR A 60 8.78 5.65 30.61
N TYR A 61 8.23 6.38 29.63
CA TYR A 61 6.77 6.54 29.45
C TYR A 61 6.21 5.63 28.35
N VAL A 62 6.85 5.60 27.19
CA VAL A 62 6.43 4.81 26.02
C VAL A 62 6.41 3.32 26.34
N SER A 63 7.41 2.81 27.05
CA SER A 63 7.48 1.38 27.43
C SER A 63 6.35 0.97 28.38
N LYS A 64 5.90 1.86 29.27
CA LYS A 64 4.80 1.63 30.22
C LYS A 64 3.44 1.68 29.53
N LEU A 65 3.22 2.68 28.67
CA LEU A 65 1.95 2.85 27.96
C LEU A 65 1.70 1.74 26.94
N HIS A 66 2.76 1.22 26.31
CA HIS A 66 2.66 0.13 25.34
C HIS A 66 2.86 -1.27 25.94
N ALA A 67 2.99 -1.40 27.28
CA ALA A 67 3.19 -2.68 27.97
C ALA A 67 2.15 -3.74 27.58
N GLY A 68 0.88 -3.34 27.44
CA GLY A 68 -0.23 -4.23 27.06
C GLY A 68 -0.21 -4.69 25.59
N LYS A 69 0.57 -4.03 24.71
CA LYS A 69 0.75 -4.43 23.31
C LYS A 69 1.89 -5.44 23.12
N SER A 70 2.55 -5.87 24.19
CA SER A 70 3.61 -6.87 24.11
C SER A 70 3.05 -8.20 23.59
N GLY A 71 3.61 -8.70 22.49
CA GLY A 71 3.19 -9.97 21.90
C GLY A 71 1.97 -9.90 20.98
N THR A 72 1.40 -8.71 20.73
CA THR A 72 0.43 -8.55 19.65
C THR A 72 1.10 -8.79 18.29
N PRO A 73 0.47 -9.53 17.36
CA PRO A 73 1.02 -9.78 16.04
C PRO A 73 1.38 -8.49 15.30
N THR A 74 2.55 -8.46 14.67
CA THR A 74 2.95 -7.39 13.75
C THR A 74 2.87 -7.87 12.30
N MET A 75 3.03 -6.98 11.31
CA MET A 75 2.95 -7.28 9.86
C MET A 75 1.53 -7.51 9.34
N GLY A 76 0.53 -6.83 9.92
CA GLY A 76 -0.85 -6.83 9.42
C GLY A 76 -0.99 -6.24 8.02
N GLY A 77 -0.10 -5.31 7.64
CA GLY A 77 -0.05 -4.73 6.29
C GLY A 77 0.10 -5.76 5.17
N LEU A 78 0.68 -6.94 5.45
CA LEU A 78 0.77 -8.03 4.47
C LEU A 78 -0.61 -8.47 3.99
N ILE A 79 -1.61 -8.54 4.88
CA ILE A 79 -2.97 -8.92 4.49
C ILE A 79 -3.51 -7.93 3.45
N VAL A 80 -3.28 -6.63 3.66
CA VAL A 80 -3.81 -5.58 2.77
C VAL A 80 -3.23 -5.73 1.37
N TRP A 81 -1.90 -5.69 1.22
CA TRP A 81 -1.31 -5.73 -0.12
C TRP A 81 -1.36 -7.13 -0.75
N ALA A 82 -1.26 -8.21 0.01
CA ALA A 82 -1.41 -9.56 -0.53
C ALA A 82 -2.83 -9.82 -1.03
N SER A 83 -3.87 -9.31 -0.36
CA SER A 83 -5.26 -9.42 -0.83
C SER A 83 -5.44 -8.69 -2.16
N VAL A 84 -4.85 -7.50 -2.31
CA VAL A 84 -4.87 -6.77 -3.59
C VAL A 84 -4.15 -7.56 -4.68
N LEU A 85 -2.98 -8.15 -4.41
CA LEU A 85 -2.26 -8.96 -5.40
C LEU A 85 -3.03 -10.22 -5.81
N LEU A 86 -3.62 -10.92 -4.84
CA LEU A 86 -4.45 -12.08 -5.12
C LEU A 86 -5.66 -11.68 -5.96
N LEU A 87 -6.28 -10.53 -5.67
CA LEU A 87 -7.39 -10.02 -6.45
C LEU A 87 -6.97 -9.60 -7.86
N VAL A 88 -5.79 -9.02 -8.04
CA VAL A 88 -5.20 -8.70 -9.36
C VAL A 88 -5.10 -9.97 -10.20
N VAL A 89 -4.47 -11.01 -9.65
CA VAL A 89 -4.30 -12.31 -10.34
C VAL A 89 -5.65 -12.96 -10.61
N ALA A 90 -6.56 -12.97 -9.63
CA ALA A 90 -7.91 -13.48 -9.80
C ALA A 90 -8.69 -12.70 -10.88
N SER A 91 -8.52 -11.38 -10.95
CA SER A 91 -9.22 -10.54 -11.91
C SER A 91 -8.85 -10.85 -13.35
N HIS A 92 -7.59 -11.22 -13.59
CA HIS A 92 -7.10 -11.53 -14.92
C HIS A 92 -7.35 -12.98 -15.34
N TYR A 93 -7.17 -13.95 -14.43
CA TYR A 93 -7.25 -15.37 -14.78
C TYR A 93 -8.56 -16.04 -14.34
N LEU A 94 -9.02 -15.75 -13.12
CA LEU A 94 -10.15 -16.46 -12.53
C LEU A 94 -11.49 -15.86 -12.98
N PHE A 95 -11.62 -14.54 -13.01
CA PHE A 95 -12.90 -13.89 -13.34
C PHE A 95 -13.39 -14.16 -14.76
N PRO A 96 -12.53 -14.12 -15.81
CA PRO A 96 -12.96 -14.49 -17.16
C PRO A 96 -13.34 -15.97 -17.27
N LEU A 97 -12.64 -16.86 -16.57
CA LEU A 97 -12.96 -18.28 -16.52
C LEU A 97 -14.34 -18.52 -15.90
N LEU A 98 -14.62 -17.90 -14.76
CA LEU A 98 -15.93 -17.99 -14.09
C LEU A 98 -17.03 -17.34 -14.93
N ALA A 99 -16.75 -16.23 -15.60
CA ALA A 99 -17.71 -15.59 -16.49
C ALA A 99 -18.16 -16.53 -17.62
N ASN A 100 -17.23 -17.29 -18.21
CA ASN A 100 -17.53 -18.27 -19.25
C ASN A 100 -18.26 -19.50 -18.69
N LEU A 101 -17.93 -19.93 -17.47
CA LEU A 101 -18.55 -21.11 -16.85
C LEU A 101 -20.01 -20.86 -16.40
N PHE A 102 -20.29 -19.67 -15.89
CA PHE A 102 -21.60 -19.31 -15.35
C PHE A 102 -22.44 -18.41 -16.28
N ASP A 103 -21.91 -18.10 -17.48
CA ASP A 103 -22.51 -17.16 -18.45
C ASP A 103 -22.79 -15.75 -17.86
N ILE A 104 -21.93 -15.30 -16.94
CA ILE A 104 -22.05 -14.00 -16.27
C ILE A 104 -21.02 -13.03 -16.85
N SER A 105 -21.41 -12.35 -17.94
CA SER A 105 -20.56 -11.39 -18.66
C SER A 105 -20.02 -10.23 -17.80
N PHE A 106 -20.68 -9.91 -16.68
CA PHE A 106 -20.22 -8.88 -15.75
C PHE A 106 -18.89 -9.23 -15.08
N LEU A 107 -18.65 -10.52 -14.73
CA LEU A 107 -17.43 -10.94 -14.03
C LEU A 107 -16.18 -10.70 -14.89
N ALA A 108 -16.23 -11.00 -16.18
CA ALA A 108 -15.11 -10.75 -17.09
C ALA A 108 -14.76 -9.24 -17.18
N ARG A 109 -15.73 -8.36 -16.95
CA ARG A 109 -15.53 -6.90 -16.97
C ARG A 109 -14.91 -6.34 -15.69
N LEU A 110 -14.70 -7.18 -14.68
CA LEU A 110 -13.97 -6.86 -13.45
C LEU A 110 -12.46 -7.03 -13.60
N ASP A 111 -11.95 -7.47 -14.76
CA ASP A 111 -10.52 -7.43 -15.04
C ASP A 111 -10.03 -5.98 -15.06
N PHE A 112 -9.22 -5.62 -14.07
CA PHE A 112 -8.55 -4.33 -14.00
C PHE A 112 -7.05 -4.45 -14.26
N PHE A 113 -6.45 -5.65 -14.23
CA PHE A 113 -5.02 -5.84 -14.48
C PHE A 113 -4.63 -5.52 -15.92
N SER A 114 -5.54 -5.75 -16.87
CA SER A 114 -5.36 -5.38 -18.28
C SER A 114 -5.20 -3.87 -18.53
N ARG A 115 -5.44 -3.01 -17.53
CA ARG A 115 -5.33 -1.55 -17.67
C ARG A 115 -3.88 -1.09 -17.44
N PRO A 116 -3.24 -0.38 -18.40
CA PRO A 116 -1.87 0.11 -18.23
C PRO A 116 -1.66 0.99 -16.99
N GLN A 117 -2.69 1.72 -16.57
CA GLN A 117 -2.63 2.63 -15.42
C GLN A 117 -2.48 1.89 -14.08
N VAL A 118 -2.77 0.59 -14.01
CA VAL A 118 -2.70 -0.20 -12.77
C VAL A 118 -1.26 -0.58 -12.42
N TRP A 119 -0.36 -0.64 -13.41
CA TRP A 119 1.02 -1.07 -13.21
C TRP A 119 1.80 -0.20 -12.25
N LEU A 120 1.61 1.12 -12.28
CA LEU A 120 2.35 2.02 -11.43
C LEU A 120 1.90 1.95 -9.96
N PRO A 121 0.59 2.03 -9.61
CA PRO A 121 0.14 1.77 -8.25
C PRO A 121 0.54 0.38 -7.75
N LEU A 122 0.49 -0.65 -8.61
CA LEU A 122 0.91 -2.01 -8.27
C LEU A 122 2.41 -2.08 -7.95
N PHE A 123 3.25 -1.44 -8.76
CA PHE A 123 4.67 -1.31 -8.51
C PHE A 123 4.94 -0.63 -7.17
N ALA A 124 4.29 0.50 -6.89
CA ALA A 124 4.44 1.22 -5.62
C ALA A 124 4.00 0.37 -4.43
N LEU A 125 2.86 -0.31 -4.54
CA LEU A 125 2.31 -1.19 -3.50
C LEU A 125 3.26 -2.35 -3.19
N VAL A 126 3.76 -3.04 -4.22
CA VAL A 126 4.65 -4.19 -4.04
C VAL A 126 6.01 -3.75 -3.50
N THR A 127 6.63 -2.73 -4.07
CA THR A 127 7.97 -2.29 -3.66
C THR A 127 7.98 -1.69 -2.26
N ALA A 128 7.03 -0.82 -1.93
CA ALA A 128 6.89 -0.28 -0.58
C ALA A 128 6.47 -1.36 0.42
N GLY A 129 5.56 -2.26 0.03
CA GLY A 129 5.13 -3.38 0.87
C GLY A 129 6.26 -4.35 1.20
N VAL A 130 7.10 -4.69 0.22
CA VAL A 130 8.30 -5.53 0.43
C VAL A 130 9.33 -4.81 1.30
N LEU A 131 9.55 -3.50 1.10
CA LEU A 131 10.45 -2.72 1.94
C LEU A 131 9.98 -2.72 3.41
N GLY A 132 8.68 -2.51 3.65
CA GLY A 132 8.08 -2.56 4.99
C GLY A 132 8.16 -3.96 5.60
N LEU A 133 7.84 -5.00 4.84
CA LEU A 133 7.95 -6.39 5.27
C LEU A 133 9.38 -6.74 5.71
N PHE A 134 10.38 -6.25 4.97
CA PHE A 134 11.78 -6.46 5.30
C PHE A 134 12.20 -5.69 6.57
N ASP A 135 11.71 -4.46 6.75
CA ASP A 135 11.93 -3.67 7.97
C ASP A 135 11.34 -4.37 9.22
N ASP A 136 10.09 -4.82 9.12
CA ASP A 136 9.39 -5.55 10.18
C ASP A 136 10.08 -6.86 10.52
N PHE A 137 10.48 -7.62 9.50
CA PHE A 137 11.17 -8.89 9.71
C PHE A 137 12.53 -8.71 10.40
N MET A 138 13.29 -7.68 10.02
CA MET A 138 14.53 -7.31 10.71
C MET A 138 14.25 -6.92 12.16
N SER A 139 13.19 -6.13 12.40
CA SER A 139 12.76 -5.73 13.74
C SER A 139 12.43 -6.95 14.63
N VAL A 140 11.64 -7.90 14.13
CA VAL A 140 11.23 -9.12 14.85
C VAL A 140 12.43 -10.01 15.18
N LYS A 141 13.36 -10.20 14.23
CA LYS A 141 14.58 -10.97 14.43
C LYS A 141 15.62 -10.25 15.30
N GLY A 142 15.43 -8.97 15.61
CA GLY A 142 16.46 -8.15 16.26
C GLY A 142 17.69 -7.94 15.38
N TRP A 143 17.55 -8.13 14.06
CA TRP A 143 18.59 -7.90 13.07
C TRP A 143 18.57 -6.43 12.64
N GLY A 144 19.75 -5.89 12.33
CA GLY A 144 19.88 -4.54 11.80
C GLY A 144 20.86 -3.67 12.58
N SER A 145 21.17 -2.52 11.98
CA SER A 145 22.16 -1.56 12.50
C SER A 145 21.60 -0.64 13.58
N ASN A 146 20.30 -0.72 13.87
CA ASN A 146 19.63 0.16 14.83
C ASN A 146 19.62 -0.47 16.22
N LYS A 147 19.92 0.30 17.28
CA LYS A 147 20.04 -0.16 18.67
C LYS A 147 18.67 -0.49 19.28
N GLY A 148 18.04 -1.54 18.76
CA GLY A 148 16.67 -1.97 19.05
C GLY A 148 16.01 -2.78 17.93
N GLY A 149 16.75 -3.17 16.88
CA GLY A 149 16.25 -3.93 15.72
C GLY A 149 15.68 -3.04 14.61
N GLY A 150 15.64 -3.57 13.38
CA GLY A 150 15.06 -2.91 12.21
C GLY A 150 16.06 -2.11 11.35
N MET A 151 15.55 -1.55 10.25
CA MET A 151 16.30 -0.73 9.31
C MET A 151 16.61 0.64 9.91
N ARG A 152 17.82 1.16 9.66
CA ARG A 152 18.14 2.55 9.99
C ARG A 152 17.31 3.48 9.12
N PHE A 153 16.74 4.53 9.70
CA PHE A 153 15.94 5.53 8.97
C PHE A 153 16.60 6.00 7.67
N ALA A 154 17.90 6.30 7.69
CA ALA A 154 18.65 6.70 6.50
C ALA A 154 18.61 5.64 5.38
N LYS A 155 18.75 4.34 5.71
CA LYS A 155 18.68 3.26 4.72
C LYS A 155 17.26 3.11 4.15
N ARG A 156 16.24 3.25 5.00
CA ARG A 156 14.83 3.20 4.58
C ARG A 156 14.51 4.36 3.65
N LEU A 157 14.95 5.57 4.00
CA LEU A 157 14.80 6.77 3.17
C LEU A 157 15.52 6.60 1.82
N TRP A 158 16.74 6.05 1.81
CA TRP A 158 17.44 5.73 0.55
C TRP A 158 16.64 4.78 -0.35
N TRP A 159 16.06 3.72 0.21
CA TRP A 159 15.21 2.82 -0.57
C TRP A 159 13.94 3.49 -1.08
N LEU A 160 13.29 4.33 -0.26
CA LEU A 160 12.13 5.11 -0.68
C LEU A 160 12.47 6.09 -1.81
N LEU A 161 13.63 6.73 -1.77
CA LEU A 161 14.13 7.60 -2.85
C LEU A 161 14.36 6.83 -4.15
N ILE A 162 14.93 5.61 -4.07
CA ILE A 162 15.12 4.76 -5.25
C ILE A 162 13.76 4.34 -5.83
N ILE A 163 12.85 3.83 -5.00
CA ILE A 163 11.52 3.37 -5.42
C ILE A 163 10.74 4.52 -6.06
N SER A 164 10.69 5.67 -5.40
CA SER A 164 10.00 6.85 -5.91
C SER A 164 10.68 7.46 -7.13
N GLY A 165 12.01 7.38 -7.25
CA GLY A 165 12.75 7.79 -8.44
C GLY A 165 12.43 6.92 -9.67
N ILE A 166 12.37 5.60 -9.49
CA ILE A 166 11.92 4.67 -10.56
C ILE A 166 10.47 4.96 -10.93
N GLY A 167 9.60 5.17 -9.94
CA GLY A 167 8.20 5.53 -10.16
C GLY A 167 8.05 6.86 -10.92
N ALA A 168 8.83 7.88 -10.56
CA ALA A 168 8.83 9.18 -11.21
C ALA A 168 9.33 9.09 -12.66
N TRP A 169 10.40 8.34 -12.91
CA TRP A 169 10.90 8.10 -14.26
C TRP A 169 9.85 7.39 -15.12
N TRP A 170 9.22 6.34 -14.60
CA TRP A 170 8.12 5.66 -15.30
C TRP A 170 6.99 6.64 -15.62
N PHE A 171 6.54 7.40 -14.62
CA PHE A 171 5.42 8.33 -14.77
C PHE A 171 5.67 9.44 -15.78
N TYR A 172 6.90 9.98 -15.79
CA TYR A 172 7.29 11.02 -16.71
C TYR A 172 7.54 10.49 -18.13
N ASP A 173 8.38 9.46 -18.28
CA ASP A 173 8.85 8.98 -19.60
C ASP A 173 7.84 8.04 -20.28
N LYS A 174 7.26 7.08 -19.55
CA LYS A 174 6.36 6.07 -20.15
C LYS A 174 4.92 6.52 -20.24
N LEU A 175 4.46 7.29 -19.26
CA LEU A 175 3.10 7.81 -19.24
C LEU A 175 2.99 9.23 -19.82
N GLY A 176 4.12 9.88 -20.10
CA GLY A 176 4.16 11.21 -20.71
C GLY A 176 3.52 12.29 -19.83
N TRP A 177 3.56 12.10 -18.50
CA TRP A 177 2.86 12.98 -17.58
C TRP A 177 3.79 14.01 -16.95
N ASP A 178 3.49 15.28 -17.23
CA ASP A 178 4.28 16.44 -16.82
C ASP A 178 3.38 17.60 -16.32
N ARG A 179 2.08 17.35 -16.15
CA ARG A 179 1.06 18.36 -15.82
C ARG A 179 0.53 18.22 -14.40
N ILE A 180 0.27 19.36 -13.77
CA ILE A 180 -0.46 19.47 -12.51
C ILE A 180 -1.79 20.17 -12.76
N HIS A 181 -2.86 19.66 -12.17
CA HIS A 181 -4.16 20.31 -12.18
C HIS A 181 -4.31 21.14 -10.91
N ILE A 182 -4.46 22.45 -11.05
CA ILE A 182 -4.77 23.33 -9.92
C ILE A 182 -6.28 23.59 -9.93
N PRO A 183 -7.01 23.21 -8.86
CA PRO A 183 -8.44 23.48 -8.78
C PRO A 183 -8.74 24.95 -9.06
N ALA A 184 -9.77 25.21 -9.88
CA ALA A 184 -10.20 26.53 -10.35
C ALA A 184 -9.26 27.26 -11.35
N LEU A 185 -7.98 26.89 -11.46
CA LEU A 185 -7.03 27.55 -12.37
C LEU A 185 -6.72 26.73 -13.62
N GLY A 186 -6.87 25.41 -13.57
CA GLY A 186 -6.68 24.50 -14.71
C GLY A 186 -5.35 23.75 -14.71
N ASP A 187 -4.96 23.24 -15.88
CA ASP A 187 -3.79 22.39 -16.05
C ASP A 187 -2.54 23.21 -16.39
N TYR A 188 -1.46 22.99 -15.63
CA TYR A 188 -0.16 23.61 -15.86
C TYR A 188 0.90 22.53 -16.10
N SER A 189 1.68 22.65 -17.18
CA SER A 189 2.85 21.79 -17.39
C SER A 189 4.03 22.31 -16.58
N ILE A 190 4.65 21.43 -15.80
CA ILE A 190 5.85 21.70 -15.00
C ILE A 190 7.08 20.97 -15.56
N GLY A 191 6.92 20.17 -16.62
CA GLY A 191 8.02 19.48 -17.27
C GLY A 191 8.83 18.61 -16.31
N LEU A 192 10.16 18.73 -16.36
CA LEU A 192 11.10 17.96 -15.53
C LEU A 192 10.90 18.15 -14.01
N TRP A 193 10.29 19.26 -13.56
CA TRP A 193 9.97 19.47 -12.14
C TRP A 193 8.93 18.49 -11.60
N TYR A 194 8.23 17.76 -12.47
CA TYR A 194 7.33 16.69 -12.06
C TYR A 194 8.07 15.57 -11.32
N ILE A 195 9.31 15.26 -11.73
CA ILE A 195 10.12 14.18 -11.12
C ILE A 195 10.42 14.46 -9.64
N PRO A 196 11.05 15.58 -9.26
CA PRO A 196 11.31 15.88 -7.84
C PRO A 196 10.02 16.07 -7.04
N LEU A 197 8.96 16.63 -7.64
CA LEU A 197 7.66 16.74 -6.97
C LEU A 197 7.07 15.36 -6.64
N PHE A 198 7.09 14.43 -7.60
CA PHE A 198 6.60 13.06 -7.40
C PHE A 198 7.39 12.34 -6.30
N ILE A 199 8.72 12.43 -6.34
CA ILE A 199 9.60 11.84 -5.32
C ILE A 199 9.27 12.41 -3.94
N PHE A 200 9.17 13.73 -3.84
CA PHE A 200 8.82 14.41 -2.60
C PHE A 200 7.47 13.91 -2.05
N VAL A 201 6.41 13.87 -2.88
CA VAL A 201 5.08 13.41 -2.45
C VAL A 201 5.12 11.97 -1.95
N ILE A 202 5.73 11.05 -2.69
CA ILE A 202 5.78 9.63 -2.30
C ILE A 202 6.55 9.45 -1.00
N VAL A 203 7.73 10.09 -0.86
CA VAL A 203 8.55 10.00 0.35
C VAL A 203 7.83 10.63 1.54
N SER A 204 7.23 11.81 1.37
CA SER A 204 6.50 12.51 2.43
C SER A 204 5.31 11.70 2.92
N VAL A 205 4.52 11.11 2.02
CA VAL A 205 3.37 10.26 2.40
C VAL A 205 3.85 9.01 3.13
N ALA A 206 4.87 8.31 2.61
CA ALA A 206 5.39 7.09 3.22
C ALA A 206 5.97 7.34 4.62
N VAL A 207 6.75 8.42 4.80
CA VAL A 207 7.32 8.78 6.10
C VAL A 207 6.22 9.24 7.05
N SER A 208 5.33 10.14 6.63
CA SER A 208 4.26 10.66 7.50
C SER A 208 3.29 9.57 7.96
N SER A 209 2.95 8.62 7.07
CA SER A 209 2.09 7.49 7.44
C SER A 209 2.76 6.57 8.47
N ASN A 210 4.08 6.40 8.38
CA ASN A 210 4.82 5.59 9.36
C ASN A 210 4.95 6.28 10.73
N GLU A 211 5.07 7.61 10.77
CA GLU A 211 5.15 8.35 12.04
C GLU A 211 3.80 8.50 12.76
N THR A 212 2.69 8.40 12.02
CA THR A 212 1.33 8.46 12.58
C THR A 212 0.85 7.11 13.10
N ASP A 213 1.52 6.01 12.75
CA ASP A 213 1.24 4.67 13.24
C ASP A 213 1.85 4.46 14.65
N GLY A 214 1.04 3.97 15.59
CA GLY A 214 1.49 3.76 16.97
C GLY A 214 0.37 3.69 18.02
N LEU A 215 -0.82 4.21 17.71
CA LEU A 215 -2.02 4.11 18.54
C LEU A 215 -3.07 3.27 17.81
N ASP A 216 -3.82 2.46 18.57
CA ASP A 216 -4.94 1.67 18.05
C ASP A 216 -6.24 2.42 18.33
#